data_AF-A0A973D3V2-F1
#
_entry.id   AF-A0A973D3V2-F1
#
_cell.length_a   1.000
_cell.length_b   1.000
_cell.length_c   1.000
_cell.angle_alpha   90.00
_cell.angle_beta   90.00
_cell.angle_gamma   90.00
#
_symmetry.space_group_name_H-M   'P 1'
#
loop_
_entity.id
_entity.type
_entity.pdbx_description
1 polymer ?
#
loop_
_entity_poly.entity_id
_entity_poly.type
_entity_poly.pdbx_seq_one_letter_code
_entity_poly.pdbx_strand_id
1 'polypeptide(L)'
;MQGRFVYFFIALAIFLTAGSFVTGQSFEISSPDQSMSAGNGTVSFNATFSIEQVTGATEETKGFSFAFRHDPALLEVVGSNPFVPTVLGELAAVNDNDGPDFIQGEIFVDGFTIGVIYAFVDQTQVITFEVAKPMIEVDYSTLAGAVAGITDDVVTDIISAADLGTPPTATVVVIGAGVSADATSLPFSITFEAPPPVPDPIFIISAPDQSVVASGPNGGVASFVSNFSIEQDLSDPAALVEPTDAFQFGYQHDETLLQVDAVDEGAVVAVLGGGSGADFFGPMIYANGFTVGCSYDFQLQQTISFATPGEVVDVSYSSIPGALNGATGTQSTDVEESSNIGSPPLDPLVVVDQGTSIDAIALSFNVGLTPAPANVFTLRCTDQQASFSSVSGIGSFTNSITMTEDSDNTGYPNDTQGFSFGIGHDSNLLTVLDVHPGAILDALNGGSGPSFYNVGIFTDGCTVGCVYDFQNIAVAQFPTETELASADYETVAGTLAGTDAGDTIVTQLTPAEGLGPNPVTLVMVVNGQSNAMASEAGEITLVAAGGFDRGDCNDDGLFDIADGITLLNNLFLGGDVPCDDACDGNDDELKDIADPIYILAALFNNGPLPPDSGSCGPDPTEGTLGCDSFDSCV
;
A
#
# COMPACT_ATOMS: atom_id res chain seq x y z
N MET A 1 18.70 82.27 -28.86
CA MET A 1 17.92 81.86 -30.06
C MET A 1 16.57 81.23 -29.72
N GLN A 2 16.29 80.82 -28.47
CA GLN A 2 14.96 80.34 -28.02
C GLN A 2 13.80 81.34 -28.23
N GLY A 3 14.03 82.65 -28.05
CA GLY A 3 12.98 83.66 -28.14
C GLY A 3 12.48 84.04 -29.56
N ARG A 4 13.08 83.53 -30.65
CA ARG A 4 12.56 83.76 -32.03
C ARG A 4 11.71 82.61 -32.56
N PHE A 5 11.84 81.42 -31.96
CA PHE A 5 11.15 80.21 -32.41
C PHE A 5 9.82 79.97 -31.69
N VAL A 6 9.71 80.34 -30.40
CA VAL A 6 8.42 80.40 -29.68
C VAL A 6 7.42 81.32 -30.41
N TYR A 7 7.91 82.44 -30.98
CA TYR A 7 7.08 83.32 -31.81
C TYR A 7 6.61 82.69 -33.13
N PHE A 8 7.33 81.72 -33.69
CA PHE A 8 6.95 81.05 -34.95
C PHE A 8 5.84 80.01 -34.70
N PHE A 9 5.92 79.26 -33.60
CA PHE A 9 4.87 78.35 -33.14
C PHE A 9 3.58 79.10 -32.77
N ILE A 10 3.71 80.22 -32.05
CA ILE A 10 2.59 81.13 -31.74
C ILE A 10 1.98 81.70 -33.03
N ALA A 11 2.79 82.12 -34.00
CA ALA A 11 2.29 82.64 -35.28
C ALA A 11 1.62 81.56 -36.14
N LEU A 12 2.05 80.29 -36.03
CA LEU A 12 1.52 79.16 -36.78
C LEU A 12 0.19 78.65 -36.19
N ALA A 13 0.07 78.53 -34.86
CA ALA A 13 -1.21 78.26 -34.20
C ALA A 13 -2.25 79.35 -34.52
N ILE A 14 -1.80 80.60 -34.67
CA ILE A 14 -2.65 81.72 -35.15
C ILE A 14 -2.98 81.58 -36.64
N PHE A 15 -2.07 81.08 -37.49
CA PHE A 15 -2.33 80.87 -38.93
C PHE A 15 -3.32 79.73 -39.19
N LEU A 16 -3.24 78.65 -38.41
CA LEU A 16 -4.15 77.50 -38.42
C LEU A 16 -5.54 77.82 -37.84
N THR A 17 -5.68 78.85 -37.02
CA THR A 17 -6.97 79.23 -36.39
C THR A 17 -7.62 80.48 -36.99
N ALA A 18 -6.89 81.28 -37.78
CA ALA A 18 -7.40 82.51 -38.38
C ALA A 18 -8.12 82.34 -39.74
N GLY A 19 -8.20 81.12 -40.27
CA GLY A 19 -8.95 80.79 -41.49
C GLY A 19 -10.46 80.62 -41.25
N SER A 20 -11.28 80.83 -42.28
CA SER A 20 -12.73 80.55 -42.22
C SER A 20 -12.99 79.03 -42.14
N PHE A 21 -13.60 78.52 -41.08
CA PHE A 21 -13.93 77.08 -41.00
C PHE A 21 -14.87 76.63 -42.14
N VAL A 22 -14.54 75.53 -42.80
CA VAL A 22 -15.44 74.92 -43.79
C VAL A 22 -16.49 74.08 -43.06
N THR A 23 -17.74 74.52 -43.10
CA THR A 23 -18.87 73.76 -42.53
C THR A 23 -19.15 72.51 -43.36
N GLY A 24 -19.19 71.34 -42.72
CA GLY A 24 -19.59 70.07 -43.34
C GLY A 24 -18.44 69.11 -43.68
N GLN A 25 -17.19 69.50 -43.46
CA GLN A 25 -16.01 68.62 -43.47
C GLN A 25 -15.54 68.40 -42.02
N SER A 26 -15.34 67.16 -41.61
CA SER A 26 -14.80 66.86 -40.27
C SER A 26 -13.89 65.64 -40.29
N PHE A 27 -12.90 65.66 -39.40
CA PHE A 27 -11.90 64.62 -39.24
C PHE A 27 -11.96 64.04 -37.83
N GLU A 28 -11.55 62.80 -37.68
CA GLU A 28 -11.35 62.14 -36.40
C GLU A 28 -9.89 61.77 -36.22
N ILE A 29 -9.40 61.98 -35.00
CA ILE A 29 -8.04 61.61 -34.57
C ILE A 29 -8.20 60.54 -33.50
N SER A 30 -7.66 59.35 -33.75
CA SER A 30 -7.87 58.18 -32.91
C SER A 30 -6.59 57.39 -32.69
N SER A 31 -6.56 56.65 -31.58
CA SER A 31 -5.57 55.63 -31.26
C SER A 31 -6.33 54.41 -30.70
N PRO A 32 -5.86 53.17 -30.93
CA PRO A 32 -6.51 51.99 -30.37
C PRO A 32 -6.28 51.89 -28.85
N ASP A 33 -7.24 51.30 -28.15
CA ASP A 33 -7.04 50.84 -26.77
C ASP A 33 -5.92 49.81 -26.70
N GLN A 34 -5.18 49.79 -25.60
CA GLN A 34 -4.09 48.84 -25.38
C GLN A 34 -4.17 48.21 -23.99
N SER A 35 -3.80 46.94 -23.90
CA SER A 35 -3.62 46.21 -22.64
C SER A 35 -2.20 45.67 -22.55
N MET A 36 -1.62 45.72 -21.36
CA MET A 36 -0.27 45.24 -21.09
C MET A 36 -0.07 44.85 -19.64
N SER A 37 0.81 43.89 -19.35
CA SER A 37 1.05 43.42 -17.99
C SER A 37 1.77 44.46 -17.13
N ALA A 38 1.24 44.70 -15.92
CA ALA A 38 1.88 45.51 -14.89
C ALA A 38 3.04 44.72 -14.27
N GLY A 39 4.22 44.79 -14.88
CA GLY A 39 5.43 44.16 -14.33
C GLY A 39 5.90 44.81 -13.02
N ASN A 40 7.02 44.33 -12.48
CA ASN A 40 7.63 44.87 -11.25
C ASN A 40 8.38 46.21 -11.43
N GLY A 41 8.15 46.93 -12.53
CA GLY A 41 8.92 48.10 -12.90
C GLY A 41 8.16 49.04 -13.84
N THR A 42 8.90 49.90 -14.53
CA THR A 42 8.36 50.82 -15.50
C THR A 42 7.88 50.08 -16.76
N VAL A 43 6.66 50.36 -17.19
CA VAL A 43 6.08 49.82 -18.42
C VAL A 43 6.11 50.90 -19.50
N SER A 44 6.70 50.61 -20.67
CA SER A 44 6.74 51.52 -21.81
C SER A 44 5.92 50.97 -22.97
N PHE A 45 5.22 51.86 -23.67
CA PHE A 45 4.41 51.55 -24.85
C PHE A 45 4.41 52.71 -25.83
N ASN A 46 3.86 52.48 -27.00
CA ASN A 46 3.71 53.48 -28.03
C ASN A 46 2.23 53.67 -28.40
N ALA A 47 1.81 54.93 -28.57
CA ALA A 47 0.48 55.26 -29.04
C ALA A 47 0.54 55.78 -30.47
N THR A 48 -0.03 55.04 -31.42
CA THR A 48 -0.15 55.48 -32.83
C THR A 48 -1.38 56.36 -32.99
N PHE A 49 -1.18 57.61 -33.41
CA PHE A 49 -2.27 58.54 -33.70
C PHE A 49 -2.58 58.52 -35.19
N SER A 50 -3.82 58.15 -35.51
CA SER A 50 -4.33 58.08 -36.87
C SER A 50 -5.34 59.18 -37.15
N ILE A 51 -5.47 59.59 -38.41
CA ILE A 51 -6.46 60.56 -38.85
C ILE A 51 -7.36 59.94 -39.91
N GLU A 52 -8.67 60.17 -39.80
CA GLU A 52 -9.70 59.77 -40.76
C GLU A 52 -10.62 60.96 -41.06
N GLN A 53 -11.09 61.10 -42.30
CA GLN A 53 -12.13 62.05 -42.65
C GLN A 53 -13.50 61.38 -42.51
N VAL A 54 -14.33 61.87 -41.60
CA VAL A 54 -15.59 61.18 -41.23
C VAL A 54 -16.84 61.79 -41.84
N THR A 55 -16.78 63.05 -42.29
CA THR A 55 -17.90 63.68 -43.00
C THR A 55 -17.43 64.51 -44.18
N GLY A 56 -18.30 64.57 -45.20
CA GLY A 56 -18.14 65.40 -46.40
C GLY A 56 -17.41 64.67 -47.54
N ALA A 57 -17.02 65.41 -48.57
CA ALA A 57 -16.30 64.83 -49.72
C ALA A 57 -14.80 64.73 -49.40
N THR A 58 -14.10 63.69 -49.87
CA THR A 58 -12.65 63.54 -49.66
C THR A 58 -11.90 64.82 -50.00
N GLU A 59 -11.15 65.35 -49.03
CA GLU A 59 -10.33 66.55 -49.20
C GLU A 59 -8.83 66.20 -49.19
N GLU A 60 -8.08 66.93 -50.00
CA GLU A 60 -6.63 66.97 -49.92
C GLU A 60 -6.20 67.81 -48.70
N THR A 61 -5.44 67.20 -47.80
CA THR A 61 -4.96 67.86 -46.59
C THR A 61 -3.52 68.31 -46.70
N LYS A 62 -3.11 69.31 -45.90
CA LYS A 62 -1.80 69.96 -45.97
C LYS A 62 -1.05 70.04 -44.64
N GLY A 63 -1.66 69.53 -43.59
CA GLY A 63 -1.17 69.63 -42.24
C GLY A 63 -2.29 69.47 -41.24
N PHE A 64 -1.92 69.35 -39.98
CA PHE A 64 -2.84 69.21 -38.87
C PHE A 64 -2.17 69.66 -37.57
N SER A 65 -2.99 69.90 -36.56
CA SER A 65 -2.52 70.03 -35.19
C SER A 65 -3.51 69.40 -34.23
N PHE A 66 -3.02 68.84 -33.14
CA PHE A 66 -3.83 68.31 -32.06
C PHE A 66 -3.04 68.23 -30.76
N ALA A 67 -3.76 67.97 -29.67
CA ALA A 67 -3.19 67.79 -28.35
C ALA A 67 -3.97 66.74 -27.55
N PHE A 68 -3.24 65.92 -26.80
CA PHE A 68 -3.79 64.92 -25.91
C PHE A 68 -3.20 65.06 -24.51
N ARG A 69 -3.98 64.65 -23.52
CA ARG A 69 -3.67 64.66 -22.09
C ARG A 69 -3.77 63.24 -21.54
N HIS A 70 -2.95 62.94 -20.55
CA HIS A 70 -2.96 61.70 -19.77
C HIS A 70 -2.99 62.02 -18.27
N ASP A 71 -3.13 61.00 -17.43
CA ASP A 71 -2.95 61.15 -15.97
C ASP A 71 -1.45 61.31 -15.64
N PRO A 72 -1.00 62.50 -15.18
CA PRO A 72 0.40 62.74 -14.83
C PRO A 72 0.87 61.98 -13.59
N ALA A 73 -0.03 61.34 -12.84
CA ALA A 73 0.35 60.47 -11.72
C ALA A 73 0.71 59.05 -12.17
N LEU A 74 0.34 58.67 -13.40
CA LEU A 74 0.52 57.32 -13.92
C LEU A 74 1.43 57.28 -15.15
N LEU A 75 1.27 58.22 -16.08
CA LEU A 75 1.96 58.22 -17.37
C LEU A 75 2.86 59.44 -17.54
N GLU A 76 3.87 59.29 -18.39
CA GLU A 76 4.66 60.37 -18.97
C GLU A 76 4.90 60.13 -20.45
N VAL A 77 5.00 61.19 -21.25
CA VAL A 77 5.47 61.10 -22.64
C VAL A 77 6.99 61.05 -22.65
N VAL A 78 7.56 60.02 -23.26
CA VAL A 78 9.00 59.83 -23.37
C VAL A 78 9.54 60.75 -24.46
N GLY A 79 10.46 61.64 -24.09
CA GLY A 79 11.10 62.54 -25.05
C GLY A 79 11.69 63.78 -24.40
N SER A 80 11.96 64.78 -25.22
CA SER A 80 12.47 66.08 -24.76
C SER A 80 11.82 67.21 -25.55
N ASN A 81 11.77 68.40 -24.95
CA ASN A 81 11.29 69.60 -25.64
C ASN A 81 12.42 70.25 -26.47
N PRO A 82 12.15 70.64 -27.74
CA PRO A 82 10.88 70.51 -28.45
C PRO A 82 10.58 69.07 -28.87
N PHE A 83 9.31 68.67 -28.80
CA PHE A 83 8.88 67.32 -29.14
C PHE A 83 8.87 67.12 -30.66
N VAL A 84 9.52 66.05 -31.13
CA VAL A 84 9.49 65.63 -32.53
C VAL A 84 9.30 64.11 -32.54
N PRO A 85 8.17 63.60 -33.05
CA PRO A 85 7.96 62.17 -33.22
C PRO A 85 9.04 61.53 -34.09
N THR A 86 9.53 60.36 -33.68
CA THR A 86 10.56 59.60 -34.42
C THR A 86 9.96 58.70 -35.50
N VAL A 87 8.72 58.26 -35.30
CA VAL A 87 7.96 57.46 -36.27
C VAL A 87 6.87 58.33 -36.90
N LEU A 88 6.90 58.42 -38.23
CA LEU A 88 6.15 59.40 -39.01
C LEU A 88 5.03 58.82 -39.89
N GLY A 89 4.71 57.52 -39.78
CA GLY A 89 3.60 56.91 -40.53
C GLY A 89 3.54 57.34 -42.02
N GLU A 90 2.39 57.82 -42.49
CA GLU A 90 2.24 58.34 -43.86
C GLU A 90 2.98 59.66 -44.11
N LEU A 91 3.30 60.44 -43.06
CA LEU A 91 4.06 61.68 -43.21
C LEU A 91 5.47 61.41 -43.75
N ALA A 92 6.01 60.21 -43.53
CA ALA A 92 7.33 59.82 -44.02
C ALA A 92 7.43 59.87 -45.55
N ALA A 93 6.33 59.72 -46.29
CA ALA A 93 6.31 59.71 -47.76
C ALA A 93 6.15 61.11 -48.39
N VAL A 94 5.84 62.12 -47.58
CA VAL A 94 5.70 63.52 -48.02
C VAL A 94 7.05 64.07 -48.48
N ASN A 95 7.04 65.00 -49.45
CA ASN A 95 8.24 65.64 -50.02
C ASN A 95 9.27 64.62 -50.54
N ASP A 96 8.84 63.71 -51.43
CA ASP A 96 9.73 62.69 -52.02
C ASP A 96 10.45 61.79 -50.99
N ASN A 97 9.79 61.52 -49.86
CA ASN A 97 10.28 60.78 -48.70
C ASN A 97 11.23 61.54 -47.76
N ASP A 98 11.33 62.87 -47.88
CA ASP A 98 12.07 63.70 -46.92
C ASP A 98 11.26 64.00 -45.64
N GLY A 99 9.96 63.67 -45.63
CA GLY A 99 9.05 63.94 -44.52
C GLY A 99 8.43 65.34 -44.59
N PRO A 100 7.62 65.73 -43.60
CA PRO A 100 6.94 67.02 -43.59
C PRO A 100 7.95 68.17 -43.39
N ASP A 101 7.72 69.28 -44.09
CA ASP A 101 8.52 70.51 -43.95
C ASP A 101 8.51 71.07 -42.52
N PHE A 102 7.46 70.76 -41.75
CA PHE A 102 7.38 71.05 -40.33
C PHE A 102 6.70 69.92 -39.58
N ILE A 103 7.36 69.43 -38.53
CA ILE A 103 6.76 68.59 -37.51
C ILE A 103 7.43 68.89 -36.18
N GLN A 104 6.66 69.42 -35.23
CA GLN A 104 7.17 69.75 -33.91
C GLN A 104 6.00 69.95 -32.94
N GLY A 105 6.25 69.73 -31.66
CA GLY A 105 5.31 69.83 -30.56
C GLY A 105 5.98 70.23 -29.24
N GLU A 106 5.21 70.16 -28.15
CA GLU A 106 5.70 70.33 -26.78
C GLU A 106 5.14 69.21 -25.88
N ILE A 107 6.00 68.62 -25.04
CA ILE A 107 5.64 67.70 -23.95
C ILE A 107 5.36 68.52 -22.69
N PHE A 108 4.25 68.21 -22.06
CA PHE A 108 3.80 68.68 -20.75
C PHE A 108 3.80 67.51 -19.78
N VAL A 109 3.73 67.80 -18.48
CA VAL A 109 3.66 66.77 -17.44
C VAL A 109 2.43 65.87 -17.60
N ASP A 110 1.37 66.42 -18.18
CA ASP A 110 0.04 65.84 -18.29
C ASP A 110 -0.38 65.64 -19.75
N GLY A 111 0.52 65.77 -20.73
CA GLY A 111 0.14 65.64 -22.13
C GLY A 111 1.20 66.06 -23.14
N PHE A 112 0.78 66.19 -24.39
CA PHE A 112 1.62 66.75 -25.45
C PHE A 112 0.78 67.50 -26.47
N THR A 113 1.44 68.39 -27.21
CA THR A 113 0.90 69.05 -28.40
C THR A 113 1.73 68.63 -29.62
N ILE A 114 1.13 68.67 -30.81
CA ILE A 114 1.84 68.46 -32.07
C ILE A 114 1.24 69.33 -33.17
N GLY A 115 2.10 69.87 -34.03
CA GLY A 115 1.73 70.55 -35.26
C GLY A 115 2.55 70.03 -36.44
N VAL A 116 1.89 69.84 -37.58
CA VAL A 116 2.48 69.30 -38.80
C VAL A 116 2.08 70.15 -40.00
N ILE A 117 3.04 70.47 -40.86
CA ILE A 117 2.81 71.05 -42.19
C ILE A 117 3.55 70.19 -43.20
N TYR A 118 2.84 69.70 -44.20
CA TYR A 118 3.41 68.79 -45.19
C TYR A 118 4.47 69.50 -46.04
N ALA A 119 4.13 70.66 -46.60
CA ALA A 119 5.05 71.47 -47.39
C ALA A 119 4.72 72.97 -47.28
N PHE A 120 5.75 73.81 -47.12
CA PHE A 120 5.64 75.27 -47.14
C PHE A 120 5.51 75.81 -48.57
N VAL A 121 6.26 75.22 -49.51
CA VAL A 121 6.42 75.76 -50.87
C VAL A 121 5.69 74.91 -51.90
N ASP A 122 5.87 73.59 -51.88
CA ASP A 122 5.18 72.68 -52.81
C ASP A 122 3.79 72.31 -52.31
N GLN A 123 2.81 73.12 -52.69
CA GLN A 123 1.41 72.95 -52.31
C GLN A 123 0.73 71.73 -52.98
N THR A 124 1.46 70.91 -53.74
CA THR A 124 0.97 69.65 -54.33
C THR A 124 1.15 68.43 -53.42
N GLN A 125 1.90 68.58 -52.32
CA GLN A 125 2.10 67.52 -51.33
C GLN A 125 0.89 67.43 -50.40
N VAL A 126 0.12 66.36 -50.55
CA VAL A 126 -1.19 66.20 -49.90
C VAL A 126 -1.39 64.77 -49.41
N ILE A 127 -2.18 64.62 -48.36
CA ILE A 127 -2.67 63.32 -47.87
C ILE A 127 -4.20 63.38 -47.87
N THR A 128 -4.85 62.34 -48.38
CA THR A 128 -6.30 62.13 -48.21
C THR A 128 -6.54 61.09 -47.12
N PHE A 129 -7.60 61.30 -46.33
CA PHE A 129 -7.93 60.47 -45.16
C PHE A 129 -9.23 59.68 -45.38
N GLU A 130 -9.31 58.93 -46.48
CA GLU A 130 -10.50 58.11 -46.81
C GLU A 130 -10.73 56.95 -45.84
N VAL A 131 -9.71 56.61 -45.06
CA VAL A 131 -9.69 55.66 -43.94
C VAL A 131 -8.74 56.19 -42.88
N ALA A 132 -8.83 55.68 -41.65
CA ALA A 132 -7.84 55.95 -40.61
C ALA A 132 -6.41 55.63 -41.09
N LYS A 133 -5.56 56.65 -41.14
CA LYS A 133 -4.16 56.52 -41.54
C LYS A 133 -3.23 56.89 -40.38
N PRO A 134 -2.21 56.08 -40.06
CA PRO A 134 -1.28 56.37 -38.97
C PRO A 134 -0.37 57.53 -39.35
N MET A 135 -0.37 58.59 -38.54
CA MET A 135 0.41 59.81 -38.82
C MET A 135 1.66 59.92 -37.96
N ILE A 136 1.55 59.65 -36.66
CA ILE A 136 2.67 59.74 -35.72
C ILE A 136 2.55 58.65 -34.67
N GLU A 137 3.67 58.32 -34.05
CA GLU A 137 3.75 57.50 -32.84
C GLU A 137 4.28 58.35 -31.68
N VAL A 138 3.68 58.20 -30.51
CA VAL A 138 4.13 58.86 -29.28
C VAL A 138 4.52 57.79 -28.28
N ASP A 139 5.78 57.84 -27.85
CA ASP A 139 6.30 56.94 -26.83
C ASP A 139 5.81 57.39 -25.45
N TYR A 140 5.22 56.46 -24.69
CA TYR A 140 4.77 56.64 -23.33
C TYR A 140 5.51 55.71 -22.38
N SER A 141 5.59 56.10 -21.12
CA SER A 141 6.04 55.25 -20.03
C SER A 141 5.21 55.49 -18.79
N THR A 142 5.03 54.47 -17.95
CA THR A 142 4.47 54.66 -16.61
C THR A 142 5.47 55.40 -15.73
N LEU A 143 5.03 56.12 -14.70
CA LEU A 143 5.94 56.57 -13.65
C LEU A 143 6.50 55.38 -12.86
N ALA A 144 7.72 55.52 -12.34
CA ALA A 144 8.38 54.45 -11.59
C ALA A 144 7.54 54.01 -10.38
N GLY A 145 7.16 52.74 -10.36
CA GLY A 145 6.35 52.14 -9.29
C GLY A 145 4.85 52.42 -9.36
N ALA A 146 4.36 53.18 -10.36
CA ALA A 146 2.95 53.53 -10.46
C ALA A 146 2.01 52.32 -10.66
N VAL A 147 2.54 51.24 -11.26
CA VAL A 147 1.80 49.98 -11.49
C VAL A 147 2.49 48.78 -10.82
N ALA A 148 3.50 49.00 -9.98
CA ALA A 148 4.22 47.89 -9.35
C ALA A 148 3.37 47.25 -8.23
N GLY A 149 3.13 45.95 -8.33
CA GLY A 149 2.41 45.18 -7.31
C GLY A 149 0.91 45.48 -7.24
N ILE A 150 0.31 45.95 -8.34
CA ILE A 150 -1.15 46.10 -8.43
C ILE A 150 -1.81 44.71 -8.28
N THR A 151 -2.93 44.66 -7.55
CA THR A 151 -3.72 43.44 -7.34
C THR A 151 -4.96 43.37 -8.22
N ASP A 152 -5.35 44.51 -8.80
CA ASP A 152 -6.47 44.68 -9.73
C ASP A 152 -5.99 45.52 -10.92
N ASP A 153 -6.61 45.33 -12.08
CA ASP A 153 -6.27 46.07 -13.30
C ASP A 153 -6.38 47.59 -13.10
N VAL A 154 -5.38 48.33 -13.59
CA VAL A 154 -5.36 49.80 -13.58
C VAL A 154 -5.64 50.31 -14.98
N VAL A 155 -6.75 51.04 -15.15
CA VAL A 155 -7.15 51.64 -16.44
C VAL A 155 -6.94 53.15 -16.40
N THR A 156 -6.32 53.71 -17.44
CA THR A 156 -6.19 55.17 -17.63
C THR A 156 -6.56 55.59 -19.03
N ASP A 157 -7.25 56.72 -19.14
CA ASP A 157 -7.62 57.29 -20.42
C ASP A 157 -6.58 58.31 -20.90
N ILE A 158 -6.32 58.30 -22.21
CA ILE A 158 -5.64 59.39 -22.92
C ILE A 158 -6.70 60.13 -23.72
N ILE A 159 -6.91 61.41 -23.37
CA ILE A 159 -8.06 62.20 -23.82
C ILE A 159 -7.63 63.46 -24.55
N SER A 160 -8.53 64.07 -25.31
CA SER A 160 -8.27 65.33 -26.01
C SER A 160 -8.01 66.49 -25.06
N ALA A 161 -7.13 67.42 -25.45
CA ALA A 161 -6.68 68.51 -24.59
C ALA A 161 -6.72 69.88 -25.29
N ALA A 162 -7.85 70.58 -25.19
CA ALA A 162 -8.04 71.88 -25.85
C ALA A 162 -7.31 73.06 -25.17
N ASP A 163 -6.70 72.83 -24.01
CA ASP A 163 -6.08 73.85 -23.16
C ASP A 163 -4.54 73.76 -23.09
N LEU A 164 -3.93 72.75 -23.73
CA LEU A 164 -2.47 72.57 -23.73
C LEU A 164 -1.75 73.48 -24.74
N GLY A 165 -0.65 74.09 -24.32
CA GLY A 165 0.15 75.06 -25.09
C GLY A 165 -0.14 76.52 -24.73
N THR A 166 0.72 77.44 -25.19
CA THR A 166 0.50 78.89 -25.04
C THR A 166 0.83 79.63 -26.35
N PRO A 167 -0.18 80.01 -27.17
CA PRO A 167 -1.62 79.79 -26.98
C PRO A 167 -1.98 78.30 -27.06
N PRO A 168 -3.17 77.89 -26.56
CA PRO A 168 -3.61 76.51 -26.66
C PRO A 168 -3.60 75.99 -28.10
N THR A 169 -3.20 74.73 -28.27
CA THR A 169 -3.12 74.08 -29.58
C THR A 169 -4.53 73.71 -30.04
N ALA A 170 -4.92 74.21 -31.21
CA ALA A 170 -6.22 73.85 -31.78
C ALA A 170 -6.17 72.44 -32.40
N THR A 171 -7.24 71.67 -32.23
CA THR A 171 -7.43 70.39 -32.92
C THR A 171 -8.07 70.65 -34.28
N VAL A 172 -7.27 70.68 -35.34
CA VAL A 172 -7.71 71.01 -36.70
C VAL A 172 -6.93 70.24 -37.76
N VAL A 173 -7.55 70.04 -38.92
CA VAL A 173 -6.89 69.55 -40.14
C VAL A 173 -6.98 70.64 -41.22
N VAL A 174 -5.87 70.91 -41.89
CA VAL A 174 -5.80 71.92 -42.97
C VAL A 174 -6.16 71.27 -44.29
N ILE A 175 -7.16 71.81 -44.97
CA ILE A 175 -7.64 71.35 -46.27
C ILE A 175 -7.47 72.41 -47.36
N GLY A 176 -7.43 71.97 -48.61
CA GLY A 176 -7.51 72.83 -49.79
C GLY A 176 -6.45 73.94 -49.83
N ALA A 177 -6.86 75.20 -50.03
CA ALA A 177 -5.95 76.34 -50.14
C ALA A 177 -5.46 76.92 -48.79
N GLY A 178 -5.44 76.10 -47.72
CA GLY A 178 -4.99 76.52 -46.39
C GLY A 178 -6.13 76.90 -45.45
N VAL A 179 -7.28 76.24 -45.59
CA VAL A 179 -8.47 76.45 -44.75
C VAL A 179 -8.56 75.34 -43.71
N SER A 180 -8.94 75.66 -42.47
CA SER A 180 -9.07 74.66 -41.41
C SER A 180 -10.45 74.01 -41.42
N ALA A 181 -10.46 72.69 -41.24
CA ALA A 181 -11.64 71.88 -40.97
C ALA A 181 -11.63 71.43 -39.50
N ASP A 182 -12.82 71.21 -38.96
CA ASP A 182 -12.98 70.70 -37.59
C ASP A 182 -12.41 69.28 -37.49
N ALA A 183 -11.66 69.03 -36.41
CA ALA A 183 -11.17 67.71 -36.08
C ALA A 183 -11.55 67.35 -34.64
N THR A 184 -12.02 66.12 -34.45
CA THR A 184 -12.41 65.58 -33.15
C THR A 184 -11.41 64.52 -32.73
N SER A 185 -10.80 64.69 -31.57
CA SER A 185 -9.93 63.68 -30.97
C SER A 185 -10.75 62.74 -30.09
N LEU A 186 -10.69 61.44 -30.37
CA LEU A 186 -11.38 60.40 -29.60
C LEU A 186 -10.50 59.94 -28.42
N PRO A 187 -11.08 59.70 -27.23
CA PRO A 187 -10.34 59.11 -26.12
C PRO A 187 -10.02 57.64 -26.39
N PHE A 188 -8.96 57.13 -25.77
CA PHE A 188 -8.61 55.71 -25.76
C PHE A 188 -8.01 55.33 -24.40
N SER A 189 -8.11 54.04 -24.06
CA SER A 189 -7.73 53.50 -22.76
C SER A 189 -6.43 52.73 -22.83
N ILE A 190 -5.62 52.85 -21.79
CA ILE A 190 -4.48 51.98 -21.50
C ILE A 190 -4.82 51.17 -20.25
N THR A 191 -4.83 49.84 -20.37
CA THR A 191 -5.09 48.90 -19.29
C THR A 191 -3.78 48.25 -18.86
N PHE A 192 -3.40 48.42 -17.60
CA PHE A 192 -2.32 47.69 -16.96
C PHE A 192 -2.89 46.51 -16.20
N GLU A 193 -2.68 45.30 -16.73
CA GLU A 193 -3.25 44.06 -16.22
C GLU A 193 -2.48 43.61 -14.98
N ALA A 194 -3.20 43.33 -13.90
CA ALA A 194 -2.62 42.76 -12.69
C ALA A 194 -2.12 41.32 -12.96
N PRO A 195 -1.10 40.84 -12.22
CA PRO A 195 -0.72 39.44 -12.29
C PRO A 195 -1.92 38.54 -11.96
N PRO A 196 -2.08 37.39 -12.63
CA PRO A 196 -3.11 36.43 -12.24
C PRO A 196 -2.88 35.99 -10.78
N PRO A 197 -3.95 35.72 -10.02
CA PRO A 197 -3.83 35.22 -8.65
C PRO A 197 -3.06 33.90 -8.65
N VAL A 198 -2.12 33.76 -7.72
CA VAL A 198 -1.43 32.48 -7.48
C VAL A 198 -2.45 31.52 -6.86
N PRO A 199 -2.65 30.32 -7.42
CA PRO A 199 -3.54 29.33 -6.83
C PRO A 199 -3.00 28.86 -5.47
N ASP A 200 -3.90 28.55 -4.54
CA ASP A 200 -3.52 27.91 -3.27
C ASP A 200 -2.82 26.56 -3.56
N PRO A 201 -1.76 26.20 -2.83
CA PRO A 201 -1.04 24.97 -3.10
C PRO A 201 -1.91 23.76 -2.74
N ILE A 202 -1.84 22.72 -3.57
CA ILE A 202 -2.55 21.45 -3.34
C ILE A 202 -1.49 20.39 -3.02
N PHE A 203 -1.62 19.73 -1.88
CA PHE A 203 -0.75 18.63 -1.49
C PHE A 203 -1.49 17.30 -1.56
N ILE A 204 -0.81 16.27 -2.05
CA ILE A 204 -1.32 14.92 -2.21
C ILE A 204 -0.49 13.97 -1.35
N ILE A 205 -1.17 13.20 -0.50
CA ILE A 205 -0.59 12.12 0.30
C ILE A 205 -0.95 10.81 -0.39
N SER A 206 0.04 9.98 -0.67
CA SER A 206 -0.18 8.70 -1.35
C SER A 206 0.84 7.65 -0.95
N ALA A 207 0.46 6.38 -1.13
CA ALA A 207 1.35 5.23 -1.04
C ALA A 207 1.03 4.28 -2.21
N PRO A 208 2.00 3.48 -2.68
CA PRO A 208 1.77 2.56 -3.79
C PRO A 208 0.97 1.33 -3.34
N ASP A 209 0.20 0.76 -4.27
CA ASP A 209 -0.46 -0.55 -4.09
C ASP A 209 0.55 -1.63 -3.71
N GLN A 210 0.13 -2.54 -2.84
CA GLN A 210 0.96 -3.61 -2.30
C GLN A 210 0.47 -4.97 -2.80
N SER A 211 1.40 -5.85 -3.16
CA SER A 211 1.10 -7.24 -3.51
C SER A 211 2.14 -8.14 -2.87
N VAL A 212 1.71 -8.90 -1.87
CA VAL A 212 2.59 -9.66 -0.97
C VAL A 212 2.17 -11.11 -0.95
N VAL A 213 3.14 -12.02 -1.09
CA VAL A 213 2.92 -13.46 -0.90
C VAL A 213 3.30 -13.80 0.54
N ALA A 214 2.36 -14.36 1.28
CA ALA A 214 2.56 -14.79 2.65
C ALA A 214 3.55 -15.96 2.74
N SER A 215 4.16 -16.12 3.91
CA SER A 215 5.09 -17.20 4.21
C SER A 215 4.71 -17.90 5.51
N GLY A 216 4.96 -19.21 5.60
CA GLY A 216 4.66 -20.03 6.78
C GLY A 216 3.39 -20.89 6.65
N PRO A 217 3.04 -21.66 7.71
CA PRO A 217 1.97 -22.65 7.69
C PRO A 217 0.57 -22.02 7.56
N ASN A 218 -0.40 -22.82 7.11
CA ASN A 218 -1.83 -22.45 7.03
C ASN A 218 -2.10 -21.14 6.26
N GLY A 219 -1.55 -20.96 5.07
CA GLY A 219 -1.70 -19.71 4.31
C GLY A 219 -0.74 -18.60 4.73
N GLY A 220 -0.04 -18.76 5.85
CA GLY A 220 1.11 -17.95 6.25
C GLY A 220 0.78 -16.56 6.81
N VAL A 221 1.85 -15.80 7.08
CA VAL A 221 1.79 -14.37 7.43
C VAL A 221 2.48 -13.59 6.32
N ALA A 222 1.85 -12.51 5.88
CA ALA A 222 2.44 -11.52 4.97
C ALA A 222 2.90 -10.31 5.78
N SER A 223 4.09 -9.80 5.49
CA SER A 223 4.63 -8.57 6.09
C SER A 223 5.25 -7.68 5.01
N PHE A 224 5.04 -6.37 5.10
CA PHE A 224 5.55 -5.39 4.14
C PHE A 224 5.66 -3.99 4.76
N VAL A 225 6.40 -3.10 4.10
CA VAL A 225 6.48 -1.68 4.46
C VAL A 225 5.80 -0.88 3.35
N SER A 226 4.88 0.00 3.73
CA SER A 226 4.26 0.97 2.83
C SER A 226 4.88 2.34 3.06
N ASN A 227 5.50 2.89 2.01
CA ASN A 227 6.14 4.21 2.02
C ASN A 227 5.12 5.28 1.60
N PHE A 228 4.68 6.12 2.55
CA PHE A 228 3.79 7.25 2.29
C PHE A 228 4.61 8.46 1.84
N SER A 229 4.18 9.09 0.75
CA SER A 229 4.82 10.27 0.18
C SER A 229 3.86 11.46 0.13
N ILE A 230 4.45 12.66 0.21
CA ILE A 230 3.78 13.93 -0.09
C ILE A 230 4.30 14.48 -1.41
N GLU A 231 3.41 14.97 -2.26
CA GLU A 231 3.70 15.71 -3.48
C GLU A 231 2.83 16.97 -3.57
N GLN A 232 3.39 18.08 -4.02
CA GLN A 232 2.63 19.28 -4.36
C GLN A 232 2.19 19.21 -5.82
N ASP A 233 0.91 19.42 -6.10
CA ASP A 233 0.39 19.51 -7.46
C ASP A 233 0.83 20.83 -8.12
N LEU A 234 1.72 20.73 -9.10
CA LEU A 234 2.25 21.84 -9.90
C LEU A 234 1.74 21.77 -11.35
N SER A 235 0.57 21.17 -11.58
CA SER A 235 -0.04 21.09 -12.90
C SER A 235 -0.51 22.45 -13.43
N ASP A 236 -0.82 23.41 -12.56
CA ASP A 236 -1.06 24.81 -12.91
C ASP A 236 0.29 25.54 -13.14
N PRO A 237 0.56 26.11 -14.32
CA PRO A 237 1.78 26.87 -14.59
C PRO A 237 2.00 28.10 -13.69
N ALA A 238 0.94 28.61 -13.02
CA ALA A 238 1.02 29.71 -12.06
C ALA A 238 1.35 29.24 -10.63
N ALA A 239 1.28 27.94 -10.34
CA ALA A 239 1.61 27.39 -9.03
C ALA A 239 3.11 27.53 -8.74
N LEU A 240 3.43 27.90 -7.50
CA LEU A 240 4.80 28.01 -7.01
C LEU A 240 5.09 26.89 -6.01
N VAL A 241 6.35 26.45 -5.98
CA VAL A 241 6.78 25.44 -5.01
C VAL A 241 6.76 26.05 -3.62
N GLU A 242 5.97 25.47 -2.73
CA GLU A 242 5.82 25.95 -1.36
C GLU A 242 6.65 25.10 -0.37
N PRO A 243 7.54 25.70 0.43
CA PRO A 243 8.20 25.01 1.51
C PRO A 243 7.20 24.68 2.62
N THR A 244 7.33 23.46 3.16
CA THR A 244 6.46 22.94 4.23
C THR A 244 7.23 22.88 5.55
N ASP A 245 6.51 22.96 6.67
CA ASP A 245 7.03 22.96 8.04
C ASP A 245 6.58 21.75 8.89
N ALA A 246 5.43 21.15 8.53
CA ALA A 246 4.81 20.06 9.27
C ALA A 246 3.76 19.36 8.39
N PHE A 247 3.35 18.15 8.79
CA PHE A 247 2.21 17.45 8.21
C PHE A 247 1.50 16.60 9.26
N GLN A 248 0.25 16.23 8.99
CA GLN A 248 -0.45 15.18 9.72
C GLN A 248 -1.42 14.45 8.79
N PHE A 249 -1.68 13.18 9.08
CA PHE A 249 -2.71 12.39 8.41
C PHE A 249 -3.00 11.10 9.18
N GLY A 250 -4.09 10.41 8.81
CA GLY A 250 -4.46 9.11 9.34
C GLY A 250 -5.06 8.21 8.28
N TYR A 251 -4.77 6.93 8.36
CA TYR A 251 -5.31 5.90 7.46
C TYR A 251 -5.87 4.74 8.26
N GLN A 252 -6.97 4.18 7.76
CA GLN A 252 -7.62 2.99 8.29
C GLN A 252 -7.49 1.80 7.33
N HIS A 253 -7.63 0.59 7.86
CA HIS A 253 -7.65 -0.68 7.12
C HIS A 253 -8.64 -1.66 7.77
N ASP A 254 -8.87 -2.79 7.10
CA ASP A 254 -9.62 -3.91 7.68
C ASP A 254 -8.80 -4.62 8.77
N GLU A 255 -9.17 -4.38 10.05
CA GLU A 255 -8.54 -4.97 11.24
C GLU A 255 -8.68 -6.50 11.33
N THR A 256 -9.46 -7.13 10.46
CA THR A 256 -9.55 -8.60 10.38
C THR A 256 -8.49 -9.20 9.46
N LEU A 257 -7.89 -8.39 8.58
CA LEU A 257 -6.90 -8.83 7.60
C LEU A 257 -5.49 -8.27 7.88
N LEU A 258 -5.39 -7.00 8.26
CA LEU A 258 -4.12 -6.29 8.47
C LEU A 258 -4.01 -5.76 9.89
N GLN A 259 -2.77 -5.59 10.34
CA GLN A 259 -2.39 -4.81 11.50
C GLN A 259 -1.15 -3.95 11.17
N VAL A 260 -1.00 -2.84 11.88
CA VAL A 260 0.20 -1.99 11.82
C VAL A 260 1.16 -2.42 12.93
N ASP A 261 2.38 -2.76 12.56
CA ASP A 261 3.44 -3.16 13.48
C ASP A 261 4.28 -1.96 13.95
N ALA A 262 4.56 -1.03 13.03
CA ALA A 262 5.36 0.16 13.30
C ALA A 262 5.01 1.31 12.33
N VAL A 263 5.25 2.55 12.78
CA VAL A 263 5.15 3.77 11.98
C VAL A 263 6.40 4.59 12.28
N ASP A 264 7.26 4.77 11.28
CA ASP A 264 8.58 5.38 11.40
C ASP A 264 8.73 6.57 10.44
N GLU A 265 9.72 7.44 10.68
CA GLU A 265 10.04 8.56 9.79
C GLU A 265 10.52 8.05 8.43
N GLY A 266 9.90 8.55 7.35
CA GLY A 266 10.36 8.28 5.99
C GLY A 266 11.65 9.02 5.64
N ALA A 267 12.27 8.63 4.53
CA ALA A 267 13.60 9.07 4.14
C ALA A 267 13.82 10.59 4.13
N VAL A 268 12.82 11.40 3.74
CA VAL A 268 12.97 12.86 3.67
C VAL A 268 12.88 13.54 5.03
N VAL A 269 12.19 12.92 5.99
CA VAL A 269 12.04 13.41 7.37
C VAL A 269 13.25 13.00 8.20
N ALA A 270 13.73 11.76 8.05
CA ALA A 270 14.85 11.21 8.81
C ALA A 270 16.18 11.99 8.67
N VAL A 271 16.35 12.75 7.58
CA VAL A 271 17.56 13.58 7.35
C VAL A 271 17.51 14.96 7.99
N LEU A 272 16.35 15.37 8.51
CA LEU A 272 16.20 16.63 9.26
C LEU A 272 17.08 16.63 10.51
N GLY A 273 17.36 17.83 11.05
CA GLY A 273 18.25 17.98 12.20
C GLY A 273 19.69 17.46 11.97
N GLY A 274 20.12 17.32 10.70
CA GLY A 274 21.40 16.70 10.35
C GLY A 274 21.43 15.18 10.54
N GLY A 275 20.30 14.51 10.35
CA GLY A 275 20.11 13.07 10.54
C GLY A 275 19.56 12.70 11.93
N SER A 276 19.01 13.67 12.67
CA SER A 276 18.37 13.42 13.97
C SER A 276 16.86 13.19 13.83
N GLY A 277 16.30 13.36 12.62
CA GLY A 277 14.87 13.31 12.37
C GLY A 277 14.18 14.65 12.61
N ALA A 278 12.85 14.62 12.63
CA ALA A 278 12.03 15.78 12.96
C ALA A 278 12.09 16.09 14.47
N ASP A 279 11.89 17.37 14.82
CA ASP A 279 11.77 17.79 16.23
C ASP A 279 10.57 17.11 16.94
N PHE A 280 9.52 16.77 16.19
CA PHE A 280 8.41 15.98 16.66
C PHE A 280 7.91 15.02 15.58
N PHE A 281 7.85 13.73 15.94
CA PHE A 281 7.20 12.68 15.16
C PHE A 281 6.34 11.82 16.11
N GLY A 282 5.02 11.95 16.00
CA GLY A 282 4.07 11.38 16.95
C GLY A 282 3.08 10.42 16.29
N PRO A 283 3.46 9.16 16.04
CA PRO A 283 2.52 8.17 15.55
C PRO A 283 1.64 7.61 16.68
N MET A 284 0.41 7.21 16.34
CA MET A 284 -0.45 6.38 17.16
C MET A 284 -0.99 5.22 16.32
N ILE A 285 -0.86 4.00 16.83
CA ILE A 285 -1.31 2.77 16.19
C ILE A 285 -2.61 2.29 16.85
N TYR A 286 -3.58 1.92 16.03
CA TYR A 286 -4.88 1.38 16.40
C TYR A 286 -5.06 0.02 15.73
N ALA A 287 -6.04 -0.77 16.21
CA ALA A 287 -6.35 -2.06 15.60
C ALA A 287 -6.73 -1.95 14.12
N ASN A 288 -7.39 -0.85 13.75
CA ASN A 288 -7.91 -0.61 12.41
C ASN A 288 -7.13 0.47 11.64
N GLY A 289 -5.92 0.86 12.05
CA GLY A 289 -5.17 1.90 11.35
C GLY A 289 -4.12 2.62 12.17
N PHE A 290 -3.72 3.80 11.70
CA PHE A 290 -2.77 4.65 12.38
C PHE A 290 -3.07 6.14 12.13
N THR A 291 -2.52 6.99 12.98
CA THR A 291 -2.43 8.43 12.77
C THR A 291 -0.99 8.89 13.00
N VAL A 292 -0.56 9.92 12.29
CA VAL A 292 0.77 10.52 12.48
C VAL A 292 0.69 12.03 12.37
N GLY A 293 1.39 12.71 13.27
CA GLY A 293 1.69 14.13 13.17
C GLY A 293 3.19 14.35 13.23
N CYS A 294 3.71 15.22 12.38
CA CYS A 294 5.13 15.52 12.25
C CYS A 294 5.35 17.03 12.19
N SER A 295 6.26 17.56 13.00
CA SER A 295 6.74 18.94 12.92
C SER A 295 8.26 18.94 12.77
N TYR A 296 8.75 19.52 11.68
CA TYR A 296 10.15 19.40 11.28
C TYR A 296 11.09 20.09 12.28
N ASP A 297 10.72 21.31 12.67
CA ASP A 297 11.46 22.16 13.60
C ASP A 297 10.50 23.14 14.29
N PHE A 298 10.48 23.17 15.62
CA PHE A 298 9.63 24.10 16.37
C PHE A 298 10.01 25.58 16.18
N GLN A 299 11.20 25.86 15.65
CA GLN A 299 11.68 27.20 15.31
C GLN A 299 11.38 27.59 13.85
N LEU A 300 10.75 26.70 13.08
CA LEU A 300 10.36 26.92 11.68
C LEU A 300 11.54 27.34 10.80
N GLN A 301 12.74 26.79 11.07
CA GLN A 301 13.95 27.04 10.27
C GLN A 301 14.23 25.92 9.26
N GLN A 302 13.67 24.73 9.47
CA GLN A 302 13.81 23.60 8.55
C GLN A 302 12.52 23.39 7.76
N THR A 303 12.67 23.30 6.45
CA THR A 303 11.55 23.12 5.53
C THR A 303 11.84 22.02 4.53
N ILE A 304 10.78 21.35 4.05
CA ILE A 304 10.85 20.41 2.93
C ILE A 304 9.95 20.93 1.81
N SER A 305 10.44 20.90 0.56
CA SER A 305 9.63 21.22 -0.62
C SER A 305 9.29 19.93 -1.38
N PHE A 306 8.01 19.73 -1.67
CA PHE A 306 7.49 18.52 -2.32
C PHE A 306 7.20 18.71 -3.81
N ALA A 307 8.09 19.38 -4.54
CA ALA A 307 7.96 19.55 -6.00
C ALA A 307 8.03 18.23 -6.78
N THR A 308 8.46 17.17 -6.12
CA THR A 308 8.36 15.77 -6.54
C THR A 308 7.96 14.94 -5.30
N PRO A 309 7.42 13.72 -5.46
CA PRO A 309 7.06 12.88 -4.33
C PRO A 309 8.23 12.69 -3.36
N GLY A 310 8.03 13.02 -2.09
CA GLY A 310 8.98 12.82 -1.01
C GLY A 310 8.40 11.87 0.03
N GLU A 311 9.13 10.78 0.33
CA GLU A 311 8.73 9.78 1.33
C GLU A 311 8.84 10.35 2.74
N VAL A 312 7.70 10.48 3.42
CA VAL A 312 7.59 11.13 4.74
C VAL A 312 7.35 10.17 5.89
N VAL A 313 6.75 9.00 5.64
CA VAL A 313 6.39 8.02 6.67
C VAL A 313 6.51 6.61 6.11
N ASP A 314 7.15 5.72 6.87
CA ASP A 314 7.20 4.29 6.60
C ASP A 314 6.28 3.55 7.57
N VAL A 315 5.34 2.78 7.05
CA VAL A 315 4.41 2.00 7.86
C VAL A 315 4.66 0.51 7.64
N SER A 316 5.09 -0.18 8.68
CA SER A 316 5.23 -1.63 8.68
C SER A 316 3.89 -2.29 8.97
N TYR A 317 3.44 -3.14 8.05
CA TYR A 317 2.21 -3.91 8.17
C TYR A 317 2.50 -5.41 8.25
N SER A 318 1.61 -6.12 8.93
CA SER A 318 1.49 -7.58 8.82
C SER A 318 0.04 -8.01 8.68
N SER A 319 -0.18 -9.19 8.09
CA SER A 319 -1.48 -9.83 8.11
C SER A 319 -1.81 -10.32 9.51
N ILE A 320 -3.07 -10.19 9.94
CA ILE A 320 -3.54 -10.74 11.22
C ILE A 320 -3.24 -12.25 11.26
N PRO A 321 -2.69 -12.79 12.37
CA PRO A 321 -2.43 -14.21 12.50
C PRO A 321 -3.66 -15.06 12.22
N GLY A 322 -3.56 -15.98 11.26
CA GLY A 322 -4.63 -16.87 10.85
C GLY A 322 -5.63 -16.29 9.84
N ALA A 323 -5.52 -15.01 9.45
CA ALA A 323 -6.41 -14.37 8.48
C ALA A 323 -6.37 -15.02 7.09
N LEU A 324 -5.27 -15.70 6.75
CA LEU A 324 -5.08 -16.39 5.48
C LEU A 324 -5.33 -17.92 5.57
N ASN A 325 -5.76 -18.42 6.74
CA ASN A 325 -5.99 -19.85 6.94
C ASN A 325 -7.10 -20.38 6.01
N GLY A 326 -6.74 -21.32 5.13
CA GLY A 326 -7.67 -21.92 4.17
C GLY A 326 -8.14 -20.96 3.08
N ALA A 327 -7.59 -19.75 3.00
CA ALA A 327 -7.92 -18.80 1.95
C ALA A 327 -7.39 -19.31 0.59
N THR A 328 -8.24 -19.24 -0.44
CA THR A 328 -7.85 -19.55 -1.81
C THR A 328 -7.69 -18.25 -2.60
N GLY A 329 -6.52 -18.05 -3.21
CA GLY A 329 -6.23 -16.85 -3.99
C GLY A 329 -5.98 -15.60 -3.15
N THR A 330 -5.65 -14.50 -3.83
CA THR A 330 -5.31 -13.22 -3.19
C THR A 330 -6.50 -12.62 -2.44
N GLN A 331 -6.30 -12.29 -1.18
CA GLN A 331 -7.21 -11.50 -0.35
C GLN A 331 -6.85 -10.03 -0.50
N SER A 332 -7.83 -9.17 -0.79
CA SER A 332 -7.59 -7.73 -0.98
C SER A 332 -8.30 -6.91 0.07
N THR A 333 -7.64 -5.85 0.52
CA THR A 333 -8.23 -4.82 1.38
C THR A 333 -7.72 -3.44 0.96
N ASP A 334 -8.52 -2.41 1.18
CA ASP A 334 -8.15 -1.03 0.88
C ASP A 334 -7.64 -0.36 2.16
N VAL A 335 -6.57 0.41 2.02
CA VAL A 335 -6.06 1.30 3.05
C VAL A 335 -6.48 2.71 2.66
N GLU A 336 -7.36 3.30 3.46
CA GLU A 336 -8.09 4.52 3.10
C GLU A 336 -7.86 5.62 4.13
N GLU A 337 -7.97 6.88 3.71
CA GLU A 337 -7.97 8.02 4.64
C GLU A 337 -9.07 7.86 5.71
N SER A 338 -8.75 8.27 6.94
CA SER A 338 -9.73 8.29 8.02
C SER A 338 -9.56 9.47 8.95
N SER A 339 -10.41 10.46 8.76
CA SER A 339 -10.67 11.57 9.68
C SER A 339 -11.50 11.16 10.90
N ASN A 340 -11.70 9.87 11.16
CA ASN A 340 -12.44 9.38 12.33
C ASN A 340 -11.62 8.42 13.22
N ILE A 341 -10.39 8.12 12.84
CA ILE A 341 -9.50 7.27 13.63
C ILE A 341 -8.70 8.13 14.64
N GLY A 342 -8.66 7.68 15.89
CA GLY A 342 -8.06 8.41 17.00
C GLY A 342 -8.99 9.42 17.71
N SER A 343 -8.50 9.97 18.82
CA SER A 343 -9.19 11.02 19.57
C SER A 343 -8.17 12.05 20.08
N PRO A 344 -8.18 13.29 19.55
CA PRO A 344 -9.09 13.80 18.52
C PRO A 344 -8.84 13.18 17.13
N PRO A 345 -9.87 13.15 16.26
CA PRO A 345 -9.68 12.81 14.84
C PRO A 345 -8.69 13.77 14.15
N LEU A 346 -7.99 13.25 13.14
CA LEU A 346 -6.96 13.97 12.40
C LEU A 346 -7.32 14.07 10.93
N ASP A 347 -7.64 15.27 10.48
CA ASP A 347 -7.76 15.57 9.05
C ASP A 347 -6.37 15.67 8.41
N PRO A 348 -6.20 15.18 7.16
CA PRO A 348 -4.94 15.31 6.44
C PRO A 348 -4.64 16.79 6.13
N LEU A 349 -3.49 17.28 6.58
CA LEU A 349 -3.05 18.64 6.28
C LEU A 349 -1.52 18.73 6.19
N VAL A 350 -1.06 19.78 5.51
CA VAL A 350 0.33 20.22 5.43
C VAL A 350 0.41 21.65 5.94
N VAL A 351 1.47 21.99 6.67
CA VAL A 351 1.72 23.34 7.17
C VAL A 351 2.76 24.01 6.28
N VAL A 352 2.47 25.24 5.85
CA VAL A 352 3.33 26.12 5.04
C VAL A 352 3.47 27.49 5.70
N ASP A 353 4.25 28.39 5.11
CA ASP A 353 4.34 29.81 5.47
C ASP A 353 4.51 30.08 6.98
N GLN A 354 5.29 29.25 7.67
CA GLN A 354 5.54 29.39 9.11
C GLN A 354 4.26 29.27 9.97
N GLY A 355 3.32 28.42 9.56
CA GLY A 355 2.19 28.01 10.43
C GLY A 355 0.81 28.02 9.79
N THR A 356 0.69 28.28 8.50
CA THR A 356 -0.59 28.18 7.76
C THR A 356 -0.89 26.73 7.43
N SER A 357 -2.03 26.21 7.89
CA SER A 357 -2.47 24.84 7.57
C SER A 357 -3.27 24.81 6.26
N ILE A 358 -2.95 23.85 5.41
CA ILE A 358 -3.60 23.60 4.12
C ILE A 358 -4.04 22.14 4.09
N ASP A 359 -5.32 21.92 3.76
CA ASP A 359 -5.88 20.58 3.65
C ASP A 359 -5.16 19.80 2.55
N ALA A 360 -4.78 18.55 2.85
CA ALA A 360 -4.13 17.67 1.90
C ALA A 360 -5.11 16.61 1.38
N ILE A 361 -4.96 16.23 0.12
CA ILE A 361 -5.72 15.16 -0.50
C ILE A 361 -5.01 13.84 -0.20
N ALA A 362 -5.62 12.99 0.62
CA ALA A 362 -5.10 11.65 0.90
C ALA A 362 -5.75 10.62 -0.02
N LEU A 363 -4.93 9.88 -0.78
CA LEU A 363 -5.40 8.84 -1.70
C LEU A 363 -5.36 7.47 -1.04
N SER A 364 -6.39 6.66 -1.26
CA SER A 364 -6.42 5.24 -0.88
C SER A 364 -5.51 4.40 -1.78
N PHE A 365 -5.05 3.26 -1.27
CA PHE A 365 -4.31 2.25 -2.04
C PHE A 365 -4.78 0.85 -1.67
N ASN A 366 -4.57 -0.10 -2.57
CA ASN A 366 -4.96 -1.48 -2.37
C ASN A 366 -3.81 -2.32 -1.81
N VAL A 367 -4.14 -3.25 -0.93
CA VAL A 367 -3.22 -4.28 -0.43
C VAL A 367 -3.77 -5.65 -0.81
N GLY A 368 -3.03 -6.37 -1.66
CA GLY A 368 -3.27 -7.77 -2.01
C GLY A 368 -2.36 -8.74 -1.26
N LEU A 369 -2.94 -9.61 -0.45
CA LEU A 369 -2.26 -10.67 0.30
C LEU A 369 -2.55 -12.03 -0.31
N THR A 370 -1.54 -12.66 -0.90
CA THR A 370 -1.66 -14.00 -1.47
C THR A 370 -1.21 -15.04 -0.44
N PRO A 371 -2.07 -15.98 -0.02
CA PRO A 371 -1.68 -17.05 0.90
C PRO A 371 -0.50 -17.85 0.36
N ALA A 372 0.33 -18.37 1.27
CA ALA A 372 1.43 -19.26 0.91
C ALA A 372 0.92 -20.47 0.08
N PRO A 373 1.70 -20.97 -0.90
CA PRO A 373 1.29 -22.13 -1.68
C PRO A 373 0.95 -23.31 -0.78
N ALA A 374 -0.19 -23.95 -1.02
CA ALA A 374 -0.60 -25.16 -0.32
C ALA A 374 0.21 -26.35 -0.85
N ASN A 375 1.51 -26.43 -0.51
CA ASN A 375 2.21 -27.71 -0.61
C ASN A 375 1.64 -28.60 0.48
N VAL A 376 0.77 -29.53 0.11
CA VAL A 376 0.13 -30.44 1.05
C VAL A 376 1.04 -31.64 1.25
N PHE A 377 1.59 -31.73 2.46
CA PHE A 377 2.24 -32.91 3.00
C PHE A 377 1.33 -33.48 4.08
N THR A 378 0.95 -34.76 3.99
CA THR A 378 0.09 -35.41 4.99
C THR A 378 0.93 -36.26 5.91
N LEU A 379 1.00 -35.87 7.18
CA LEU A 379 1.53 -36.68 8.27
C LEU A 379 0.42 -37.56 8.84
N ARG A 380 0.64 -38.86 8.89
CA ARG A 380 -0.35 -39.84 9.34
C ARG A 380 0.24 -40.76 10.39
N CYS A 381 -0.50 -40.99 11.48
CA CYS A 381 -0.26 -42.15 12.35
C CYS A 381 -1.03 -43.35 11.78
N THR A 382 -0.40 -44.51 11.65
CA THR A 382 -1.07 -45.69 11.10
C THR A 382 -2.04 -46.30 12.11
N ASP A 383 -3.18 -46.79 11.62
CA ASP A 383 -4.07 -47.63 12.44
C ASP A 383 -3.34 -48.90 12.87
N GLN A 384 -3.52 -49.29 14.13
CA GLN A 384 -2.80 -50.42 14.68
C GLN A 384 -3.62 -51.17 15.73
N GLN A 385 -3.59 -52.49 15.64
CA GLN A 385 -4.04 -53.39 16.70
C GLN A 385 -2.84 -53.84 17.53
N ALA A 386 -2.97 -53.78 18.85
CA ALA A 386 -1.99 -54.26 19.81
C ALA A 386 -2.68 -55.03 20.94
N SER A 387 -1.95 -55.89 21.63
CA SER A 387 -2.47 -56.65 22.77
C SER A 387 -1.82 -56.23 24.08
N PHE A 388 -2.56 -56.41 25.17
CA PHE A 388 -2.06 -56.24 26.54
C PHE A 388 -2.62 -57.34 27.44
N SER A 389 -1.93 -57.67 28.52
CA SER A 389 -2.41 -58.66 29.50
C SER A 389 -3.68 -58.17 30.20
N SER A 390 -4.77 -58.91 30.10
CA SER A 390 -6.04 -58.71 30.83
C SER A 390 -5.83 -58.64 32.35
N VAL A 391 -4.92 -59.46 32.89
CA VAL A 391 -4.63 -59.52 34.32
C VAL A 391 -3.78 -58.35 34.79
N SER A 392 -2.63 -58.11 34.14
CA SER A 392 -1.65 -57.12 34.61
C SER A 392 -1.80 -55.73 33.98
N GLY A 393 -2.54 -55.63 32.88
CA GLY A 393 -2.65 -54.42 32.06
C GLY A 393 -1.43 -54.14 31.18
N ILE A 394 -0.35 -54.93 31.27
CA ILE A 394 0.93 -54.68 30.59
C ILE A 394 0.85 -55.10 29.11
N GLY A 395 1.24 -54.21 28.22
CA GLY A 395 1.33 -54.42 26.78
C GLY A 395 2.26 -53.38 26.15
N SER A 396 2.75 -53.67 24.96
CA SER A 396 3.65 -52.78 24.22
C SER A 396 3.49 -52.94 22.72
N PHE A 397 3.70 -51.87 21.96
CA PHE A 397 3.65 -51.90 20.50
C PHE A 397 4.47 -50.75 19.90
N THR A 398 4.84 -50.87 18.62
CA THR A 398 5.50 -49.80 17.86
C THR A 398 4.56 -49.31 16.77
N ASN A 399 4.29 -48.01 16.71
CA ASN A 399 3.45 -47.39 15.68
C ASN A 399 4.26 -46.69 14.60
N SER A 400 3.82 -46.80 13.35
CA SER A 400 4.45 -46.13 12.21
C SER A 400 3.83 -44.76 11.99
N ILE A 401 4.67 -43.75 11.81
CA ILE A 401 4.29 -42.38 11.47
C ILE A 401 4.77 -42.13 10.05
N THR A 402 3.83 -41.94 9.14
CA THR A 402 4.08 -41.89 7.69
C THR A 402 3.89 -40.49 7.12
N MET A 403 4.57 -40.22 6.01
CA MET A 403 4.48 -38.98 5.24
C MET A 403 4.09 -39.27 3.79
N THR A 404 3.23 -38.43 3.23
CA THR A 404 2.90 -38.41 1.79
C THR A 404 2.79 -36.98 1.28
N GLU A 405 3.33 -36.69 0.12
CA GLU A 405 3.15 -35.44 -0.61
C GLU A 405 2.00 -35.57 -1.62
N ASP A 406 1.11 -34.57 -1.67
CA ASP A 406 0.06 -34.51 -2.70
C ASP A 406 0.66 -34.31 -4.09
N SER A 407 0.21 -35.11 -5.07
CA SER A 407 0.65 -35.04 -6.45
C SER A 407 0.29 -33.73 -7.17
N ASP A 408 -0.67 -32.96 -6.63
CA ASP A 408 -1.05 -31.66 -7.16
C ASP A 408 -0.11 -30.52 -6.71
N ASN A 409 0.85 -30.79 -5.83
CA ASN A 409 1.84 -29.81 -5.40
C ASN A 409 2.69 -29.30 -6.57
N THR A 410 2.94 -27.99 -6.60
CA THR A 410 3.83 -27.42 -7.61
C THR A 410 5.25 -27.91 -7.37
N GLY A 411 5.86 -28.53 -8.40
CA GLY A 411 7.19 -29.13 -8.27
C GLY A 411 7.19 -30.58 -7.79
N TYR A 412 6.02 -31.22 -7.67
CA TYR A 412 5.91 -32.60 -7.21
C TYR A 412 6.75 -33.61 -8.02
N PRO A 413 7.45 -34.55 -7.35
CA PRO A 413 7.70 -34.56 -5.90
C PRO A 413 8.77 -33.53 -5.52
N ASN A 414 8.55 -32.83 -4.42
CA ASN A 414 9.46 -31.80 -3.92
C ASN A 414 10.58 -32.40 -3.07
N ASP A 415 11.80 -31.88 -3.25
CA ASP A 415 12.94 -32.16 -2.37
C ASP A 415 12.74 -31.48 -1.01
N THR A 416 12.62 -32.29 0.05
CA THR A 416 12.46 -31.81 1.43
C THR A 416 13.78 -31.82 2.19
N GLN A 417 13.91 -30.99 3.22
CA GLN A 417 15.19 -30.73 3.92
C GLN A 417 15.13 -30.91 5.45
N GLY A 418 13.94 -31.15 6.00
CA GLY A 418 13.70 -31.30 7.43
C GLY A 418 12.23 -31.16 7.77
N PHE A 419 11.84 -31.50 9.00
CA PHE A 419 10.46 -31.41 9.48
C PHE A 419 10.40 -31.12 10.97
N SER A 420 9.22 -30.73 11.44
CA SER A 420 8.85 -30.76 12.85
C SER A 420 7.40 -31.20 12.99
N PHE A 421 7.10 -32.04 13.99
CA PHE A 421 5.74 -32.44 14.35
C PHE A 421 5.64 -32.90 15.80
N GLY A 422 4.42 -32.95 16.35
CA GLY A 422 4.11 -33.63 17.60
C GLY A 422 3.04 -34.70 17.39
N ILE A 423 3.03 -35.74 18.22
CA ILE A 423 2.00 -36.79 18.27
C ILE A 423 1.46 -36.87 19.71
N GLY A 424 0.17 -36.59 19.88
CA GLY A 424 -0.54 -36.71 21.15
C GLY A 424 -1.22 -38.07 21.31
N HIS A 425 -1.36 -38.53 22.55
CA HIS A 425 -2.07 -39.76 22.92
C HIS A 425 -2.83 -39.59 24.26
N ASP A 426 -3.75 -40.51 24.56
CA ASP A 426 -4.40 -40.56 25.88
C ASP A 426 -3.43 -41.11 26.94
N SER A 427 -2.88 -40.21 27.75
CA SER A 427 -1.97 -40.52 28.86
C SER A 427 -2.53 -41.45 29.95
N ASN A 428 -3.84 -41.72 29.97
CA ASN A 428 -4.42 -42.72 30.88
C ASN A 428 -4.29 -44.14 30.35
N LEU A 429 -4.04 -44.30 29.05
CA LEU A 429 -4.04 -45.59 28.35
C LEU A 429 -2.66 -45.95 27.82
N LEU A 430 -1.88 -44.97 27.37
CA LEU A 430 -0.60 -45.16 26.70
C LEU A 430 0.50 -44.31 27.34
N THR A 431 1.73 -44.82 27.27
CA THR A 431 2.97 -44.08 27.52
C THR A 431 3.88 -44.27 26.33
N VAL A 432 4.41 -43.18 25.76
CA VAL A 432 5.45 -43.25 24.71
C VAL A 432 6.83 -43.42 25.36
N LEU A 433 7.61 -44.36 24.85
CA LEU A 433 8.91 -44.75 25.39
C LEU A 433 10.07 -44.18 24.59
N ASP A 434 9.98 -44.25 23.27
CA ASP A 434 11.01 -43.77 22.35
C ASP A 434 10.42 -43.50 20.96
N VAL A 435 11.15 -42.71 20.16
CA VAL A 435 10.79 -42.44 18.76
C VAL A 435 12.03 -42.57 17.89
N HIS A 436 11.96 -43.42 16.88
CA HIS A 436 13.08 -43.76 16.01
C HIS A 436 12.90 -43.14 14.62
N PRO A 437 14.00 -42.74 13.95
CA PRO A 437 13.95 -42.32 12.56
C PRO A 437 13.52 -43.48 11.66
N GLY A 438 12.69 -43.20 10.65
CA GLY A 438 12.34 -44.17 9.62
C GLY A 438 13.53 -44.46 8.69
N ALA A 439 13.47 -45.57 7.95
CA ALA A 439 14.55 -46.02 7.09
C ALA A 439 14.99 -44.98 6.03
N ILE A 440 14.07 -44.13 5.57
CA ILE A 440 14.37 -43.05 4.62
C ILE A 440 15.31 -41.99 5.24
N LEU A 441 15.18 -41.73 6.54
CA LEU A 441 16.01 -40.79 7.27
C LEU A 441 17.36 -41.41 7.61
N ASP A 442 17.40 -42.69 8.01
CA ASP A 442 18.65 -43.41 8.28
C ASP A 442 19.57 -43.47 7.05
N ALA A 443 18.99 -43.54 5.86
CA ALA A 443 19.73 -43.54 4.60
C ALA A 443 20.40 -42.19 4.27
N LEU A 444 20.00 -41.09 4.91
CA LEU A 444 20.58 -39.77 4.69
C LEU A 444 22.07 -39.73 5.03
N ASN A 445 22.79 -38.79 4.41
CA ASN A 445 24.22 -38.56 4.66
C ASN A 445 25.08 -39.83 4.51
N GLY A 446 24.75 -40.67 3.53
CA GLY A 446 25.48 -41.92 3.25
C GLY A 446 25.27 -43.01 4.31
N GLY A 447 24.11 -43.03 4.97
CA GLY A 447 23.78 -43.98 6.03
C GLY A 447 24.15 -43.53 7.44
N SER A 448 24.49 -42.24 7.61
CA SER A 448 24.80 -41.66 8.92
C SER A 448 23.56 -41.10 9.62
N GLY A 449 22.40 -41.13 8.96
CA GLY A 449 21.18 -40.48 9.42
C GLY A 449 21.18 -38.96 9.22
N PRO A 450 20.13 -38.26 9.67
CA PRO A 450 20.04 -36.81 9.62
C PRO A 450 21.09 -36.13 10.51
N SER A 451 21.50 -34.91 10.15
CA SER A 451 22.47 -34.12 10.94
C SER A 451 21.91 -33.66 12.29
N PHE A 452 20.59 -33.59 12.42
CA PHE A 452 19.90 -33.32 13.67
C PHE A 452 18.60 -34.13 13.72
N TYR A 453 18.39 -34.85 14.81
CA TYR A 453 17.15 -35.53 15.15
C TYR A 453 16.94 -35.41 16.65
N ASN A 454 15.86 -34.75 17.06
CA ASN A 454 15.57 -34.55 18.47
C ASN A 454 14.15 -34.97 18.77
N VAL A 455 14.00 -35.73 19.85
CA VAL A 455 12.73 -36.24 20.36
C VAL A 455 12.49 -35.66 21.75
N GLY A 456 11.32 -35.07 21.94
CA GLY A 456 10.78 -34.72 23.25
C GLY A 456 9.72 -35.75 23.66
N ILE A 457 9.82 -36.31 24.86
CA ILE A 457 8.84 -37.25 25.41
C ILE A 457 8.09 -36.56 26.56
N PHE A 458 6.78 -36.62 26.50
CA PHE A 458 5.84 -36.04 27.47
C PHE A 458 4.82 -37.09 27.89
N THR A 459 4.10 -36.79 28.97
CA THR A 459 3.08 -37.71 29.51
C THR A 459 1.91 -37.93 28.55
N ASP A 460 1.61 -36.94 27.71
CA ASP A 460 0.50 -36.92 26.77
C ASP A 460 0.93 -36.98 25.29
N GLY A 461 2.22 -37.20 25.01
CA GLY A 461 2.69 -37.22 23.63
C GLY A 461 4.21 -37.20 23.46
N CYS A 462 4.63 -37.09 22.21
CA CYS A 462 6.01 -36.82 21.84
C CYS A 462 6.10 -35.71 20.79
N THR A 463 7.28 -35.10 20.67
CA THR A 463 7.62 -34.16 19.60
C THR A 463 8.88 -34.60 18.89
N VAL A 464 8.96 -34.34 17.59
CA VAL A 464 10.12 -34.65 16.75
C VAL A 464 10.50 -33.42 15.94
N GLY A 465 11.80 -33.09 15.96
CA GLY A 465 12.41 -32.10 15.08
C GLY A 465 13.59 -32.72 14.34
N CYS A 466 13.65 -32.55 13.02
CA CYS A 466 14.66 -33.16 12.18
C CYS A 466 15.20 -32.15 11.14
N VAL A 467 16.53 -32.07 11.05
CA VAL A 467 17.24 -31.37 9.96
C VAL A 467 18.11 -32.39 9.25
N TYR A 468 17.88 -32.59 7.95
CA TYR A 468 18.55 -33.63 7.19
C TYR A 468 20.06 -33.36 7.09
N ASP A 469 20.42 -32.13 6.74
CA ASP A 469 21.80 -31.68 6.62
C ASP A 469 21.91 -30.15 6.77
N PHE A 470 22.84 -29.67 7.59
CA PHE A 470 23.09 -28.24 7.77
C PHE A 470 23.74 -27.58 6.55
N GLN A 471 24.29 -28.36 5.62
CA GLN A 471 24.82 -27.86 4.35
C GLN A 471 23.74 -27.83 3.24
N ASN A 472 22.53 -28.31 3.55
CA ASN A 472 21.37 -28.36 2.66
C ASN A 472 21.62 -29.17 1.37
N ILE A 473 22.44 -30.23 1.46
CA ILE A 473 22.77 -31.13 0.34
C ILE A 473 21.88 -32.37 0.36
N ALA A 474 21.61 -32.94 1.54
CA ALA A 474 20.78 -34.12 1.68
C ALA A 474 19.30 -33.76 1.63
N VAL A 475 18.54 -34.48 0.82
CA VAL A 475 17.09 -34.28 0.61
C VAL A 475 16.34 -35.61 0.65
N ALA A 476 15.05 -35.56 0.96
CA ALA A 476 14.15 -36.70 0.88
C ALA A 476 12.84 -36.29 0.16
N GLN A 477 12.20 -37.24 -0.51
CA GLN A 477 10.94 -37.04 -1.24
C GLN A 477 9.89 -38.04 -0.74
N PHE A 478 8.61 -37.66 -0.79
CA PHE A 478 7.50 -38.49 -0.27
C PHE A 478 6.37 -38.69 -1.30
N PRO A 479 6.64 -39.19 -2.53
CA PRO A 479 5.62 -39.34 -3.58
C PRO A 479 4.54 -40.40 -3.26
N THR A 480 4.80 -41.24 -2.26
CA THR A 480 3.87 -42.25 -1.75
C THR A 480 4.02 -42.34 -0.24
N GLU A 481 3.01 -42.88 0.44
CA GLU A 481 3.06 -43.11 1.89
C GLU A 481 4.34 -43.85 2.29
N THR A 482 5.17 -43.16 3.08
CA THR A 482 6.50 -43.63 3.48
C THR A 482 6.69 -43.40 4.97
N GLU A 483 7.20 -44.38 5.70
CA GLU A 483 7.52 -44.24 7.12
C GLU A 483 8.59 -43.16 7.33
N LEU A 484 8.21 -42.13 8.08
CA LEU A 484 9.07 -41.02 8.46
C LEU A 484 9.72 -41.27 9.83
N ALA A 485 8.96 -41.83 10.76
CA ALA A 485 9.40 -42.22 12.10
C ALA A 485 8.56 -43.38 12.62
N SER A 486 9.05 -44.07 13.64
CA SER A 486 8.28 -45.04 14.41
C SER A 486 8.34 -44.70 15.90
N ALA A 487 7.28 -44.98 16.64
CA ALA A 487 7.20 -44.66 18.07
C ALA A 487 6.85 -45.91 18.88
N ASP A 488 7.65 -46.19 19.91
CA ASP A 488 7.45 -47.29 20.83
C ASP A 488 6.52 -46.84 21.96
N TYR A 489 5.47 -47.62 22.21
CA TYR A 489 4.47 -47.38 23.23
C TYR A 489 4.38 -48.57 24.19
N GLU A 490 4.04 -48.27 25.44
CA GLU A 490 3.53 -49.23 26.41
C GLU A 490 2.15 -48.80 26.90
N THR A 491 1.36 -49.77 27.36
CA THR A 491 0.09 -49.49 28.00
C THR A 491 0.27 -49.03 29.45
N VAL A 492 -0.67 -48.21 29.93
CA VAL A 492 -0.74 -47.83 31.34
C VAL A 492 -1.42 -48.95 32.13
N ALA A 493 -0.60 -49.89 32.59
CA ALA A 493 -1.03 -51.14 33.25
C ALA A 493 -2.09 -50.95 34.35
N GLY A 494 -1.94 -49.95 35.21
CA GLY A 494 -2.87 -49.70 36.31
C GLY A 494 -4.31 -49.35 35.87
N THR A 495 -4.47 -48.78 34.67
CA THR A 495 -5.78 -48.45 34.10
C THR A 495 -6.42 -49.66 33.41
N LEU A 496 -5.59 -50.52 32.81
CA LEU A 496 -6.05 -51.63 31.95
C LEU A 496 -6.12 -52.99 32.66
N ALA A 497 -5.51 -53.14 33.84
CA ALA A 497 -5.55 -54.38 34.60
C ALA A 497 -6.99 -54.74 35.02
N GLY A 498 -7.33 -56.02 34.89
CA GLY A 498 -8.67 -56.55 35.15
C GLY A 498 -9.68 -56.27 34.03
N THR A 499 -9.22 -55.95 32.81
CA THR A 499 -10.09 -55.91 31.63
C THR A 499 -10.40 -57.33 31.19
N ASP A 500 -11.66 -57.64 30.89
CA ASP A 500 -12.08 -58.99 30.50
C ASP A 500 -11.32 -59.45 29.24
N ALA A 501 -10.90 -60.71 29.22
CA ALA A 501 -10.16 -61.24 28.07
C ALA A 501 -11.00 -61.16 26.78
N GLY A 502 -10.39 -60.69 25.69
CA GLY A 502 -11.07 -60.46 24.41
C GLY A 502 -11.72 -59.08 24.27
N ASP A 503 -11.87 -58.31 25.35
CA ASP A 503 -12.36 -56.94 25.26
C ASP A 503 -11.40 -56.02 24.49
N THR A 504 -11.99 -54.99 23.89
CA THR A 504 -11.26 -54.05 23.03
C THR A 504 -11.45 -52.63 23.52
N ILE A 505 -10.33 -51.91 23.67
CA ILE A 505 -10.28 -50.49 24.02
C ILE A 505 -9.68 -49.74 22.83
N VAL A 506 -10.39 -48.71 22.36
CA VAL A 506 -9.96 -47.89 21.23
C VAL A 506 -9.47 -46.54 21.73
N THR A 507 -8.27 -46.15 21.31
CA THR A 507 -7.70 -44.81 21.51
C THR A 507 -7.09 -44.30 20.20
N GLN A 508 -6.49 -43.12 20.20
CA GLN A 508 -5.97 -42.47 18.99
C GLN A 508 -4.57 -41.91 19.23
N LEU A 509 -3.73 -41.99 18.20
CA LEU A 509 -2.53 -41.18 18.08
C LEU A 509 -2.82 -40.03 17.13
N THR A 510 -2.70 -38.80 17.62
CA THR A 510 -3.12 -37.61 16.87
C THR A 510 -1.93 -36.71 16.62
N PRO A 511 -1.54 -36.44 15.36
CA PRO A 511 -0.60 -35.37 15.09
C PRO A 511 -1.11 -34.03 15.67
N ALA A 512 -0.31 -33.39 16.51
CA ALA A 512 -0.75 -32.28 17.34
C ALA A 512 0.29 -31.16 17.41
N GLU A 513 -0.20 -29.92 17.39
CA GLU A 513 0.56 -28.71 17.74
C GLU A 513 0.49 -28.48 19.25
N GLY A 514 1.42 -27.68 19.78
CA GLY A 514 1.27 -27.21 21.16
C GLY A 514 1.76 -28.17 22.25
N LEU A 515 2.26 -29.36 21.89
CA LEU A 515 2.74 -30.35 22.86
C LEU A 515 4.04 -29.93 23.55
N GLY A 516 4.08 -30.09 24.88
CA GLY A 516 5.24 -29.77 25.71
C GLY A 516 5.45 -28.28 25.99
N PRO A 517 6.47 -27.92 26.79
CA PRO A 517 6.75 -26.52 27.16
C PRO A 517 7.34 -25.69 26.01
N ASN A 518 7.90 -26.36 24.99
CA ASN A 518 8.39 -25.76 23.75
C ASN A 518 7.56 -26.34 22.60
N PRO A 519 6.37 -25.78 22.35
CA PRO A 519 5.45 -26.35 21.38
C PRO A 519 6.05 -26.36 19.98
N VAL A 520 5.88 -27.49 19.29
CA VAL A 520 6.23 -27.63 17.88
C VAL A 520 5.02 -27.37 16.99
N THR A 521 5.30 -26.99 15.74
CA THR A 521 4.31 -26.82 14.65
C THR A 521 4.45 -27.98 13.67
N LEU A 522 3.37 -28.40 13.01
CA LEU A 522 3.46 -29.42 11.95
C LEU A 522 3.96 -28.80 10.64
N VAL A 523 5.25 -28.92 10.37
CA VAL A 523 5.88 -28.36 9.18
C VAL A 523 6.83 -29.32 8.46
N MET A 524 6.85 -29.21 7.13
CA MET A 524 7.80 -29.81 6.21
C MET A 524 8.61 -28.71 5.51
N VAL A 525 9.94 -28.83 5.48
CA VAL A 525 10.82 -27.82 4.86
C VAL A 525 11.08 -28.16 3.40
N VAL A 526 10.73 -27.25 2.50
CA VAL A 526 10.98 -27.33 1.04
C VAL A 526 11.62 -26.04 0.57
N ASN A 527 12.73 -26.11 -0.16
CA ASN A 527 13.49 -24.93 -0.63
C ASN A 527 13.82 -23.91 0.49
N GLY A 528 14.07 -24.40 1.71
CA GLY A 528 14.35 -23.59 2.89
C GLY A 528 13.13 -22.89 3.51
N GLN A 529 11.92 -23.14 2.99
CA GLN A 529 10.67 -22.60 3.51
C GLN A 529 9.91 -23.67 4.30
N SER A 530 9.26 -23.28 5.40
CA SER A 530 8.40 -24.18 6.20
C SER A 530 6.99 -24.21 5.61
N ASN A 531 6.54 -25.40 5.21
CA ASN A 531 5.21 -25.67 4.65
C ASN A 531 4.40 -26.42 5.71
N ALA A 532 3.15 -26.04 5.94
CA ALA A 532 2.26 -26.77 6.85
C ALA A 532 2.05 -28.22 6.38
N MET A 533 1.86 -29.12 7.35
CA MET A 533 1.42 -30.48 7.07
C MET A 533 -0.06 -30.65 7.40
N ALA A 534 -0.80 -31.34 6.53
CA ALA A 534 -2.06 -31.95 6.90
C ALA A 534 -1.80 -33.08 7.91
N SER A 535 -2.79 -33.35 8.77
CA SER A 535 -2.71 -34.39 9.80
C SER A 535 -3.83 -35.40 9.64
N GLU A 536 -3.47 -36.68 9.82
CA GLU A 536 -4.40 -37.79 9.93
C GLU A 536 -4.06 -38.60 11.19
N ALA A 537 -5.04 -38.73 12.09
CA ALA A 537 -4.90 -39.54 13.29
C ALA A 537 -4.94 -41.04 12.95
N GLY A 538 -4.30 -41.85 13.78
CA GLY A 538 -4.30 -43.31 13.69
C GLY A 538 -5.07 -43.93 14.85
N GLU A 539 -5.96 -44.87 14.54
CA GLU A 539 -6.72 -45.62 15.54
C GLU A 539 -5.86 -46.72 16.16
N ILE A 540 -5.77 -46.72 17.49
CA ILE A 540 -5.09 -47.77 18.25
C ILE A 540 -6.15 -48.63 18.93
N THR A 541 -6.23 -49.88 18.51
CA THR A 541 -7.12 -50.90 19.04
C THR A 541 -6.34 -51.80 20.00
N LEU A 542 -6.52 -51.62 21.30
CA LEU A 542 -5.91 -52.42 22.36
C LEU A 542 -6.83 -53.60 22.68
N VAL A 543 -6.36 -54.82 22.51
CA VAL A 543 -7.09 -56.05 22.82
C VAL A 543 -6.54 -56.67 24.10
N ALA A 544 -7.41 -56.93 25.06
CA ALA A 544 -7.06 -57.65 26.28
C ALA A 544 -6.76 -59.13 25.93
N ALA A 545 -5.50 -59.51 25.97
CA ALA A 545 -5.02 -60.88 25.87
C ALA A 545 -5.05 -61.59 27.23
N GLY A 546 -5.34 -62.87 27.24
CA GLY A 546 -5.54 -63.67 28.46
C GLY A 546 -6.81 -64.50 28.35
N GLY A 547 -7.36 -64.88 29.50
CA GLY A 547 -8.35 -65.94 29.58
C GLY A 547 -7.66 -67.27 29.85
N PHE A 548 -8.26 -68.38 29.40
CA PHE A 548 -7.75 -69.72 29.60
C PHE A 548 -8.01 -70.60 28.38
N ASP A 549 -7.35 -71.76 28.33
CA ASP A 549 -7.68 -72.81 27.35
C ASP A 549 -8.42 -73.95 28.04
N ARG A 550 -9.71 -74.13 27.73
CA ARG A 550 -10.54 -75.14 28.38
C ARG A 550 -10.04 -76.54 28.05
N GLY A 551 -9.70 -77.28 29.09
CA GLY A 551 -9.11 -78.60 29.00
C GLY A 551 -7.59 -78.64 29.25
N ASP A 552 -6.89 -77.50 29.23
CA ASP A 552 -5.48 -77.38 29.65
C ASP A 552 -5.42 -77.06 31.16
N CYS A 553 -5.74 -78.07 31.98
CA CYS A 553 -5.90 -77.90 33.41
C CYS A 553 -4.56 -77.76 34.16
N ASN A 554 -3.44 -78.09 33.52
CA ASN A 554 -2.11 -77.91 34.09
C ASN A 554 -1.35 -76.68 33.56
N ASP A 555 -1.96 -75.89 32.67
CA ASP A 555 -1.41 -74.64 32.11
C ASP A 555 -0.03 -74.86 31.47
N ASP A 556 0.08 -75.91 30.64
CA ASP A 556 1.29 -76.19 29.87
C ASP A 556 1.15 -75.93 28.36
N GLY A 557 -0.02 -75.45 27.94
CA GLY A 557 -0.38 -75.10 26.57
C GLY A 557 -0.73 -76.30 25.70
N LEU A 558 -0.85 -77.51 26.27
CA LEU A 558 -1.15 -78.74 25.55
C LEU A 558 -2.36 -79.46 26.15
N PHE A 559 -3.36 -79.74 25.31
CA PHE A 559 -4.43 -80.65 25.68
C PHE A 559 -3.98 -82.13 25.58
N ASP A 560 -3.58 -82.74 26.70
CA ASP A 560 -3.15 -84.13 26.79
C ASP A 560 -3.58 -84.87 28.08
N ILE A 561 -3.01 -86.06 28.32
CA ILE A 561 -3.38 -86.88 29.48
C ILE A 561 -3.00 -86.23 30.83
N ALA A 562 -2.00 -85.35 30.84
CA ALA A 562 -1.53 -84.63 32.00
C ALA A 562 -2.63 -83.74 32.60
N ASP A 563 -3.51 -83.17 31.78
CA ASP A 563 -4.65 -82.37 32.23
C ASP A 563 -5.61 -83.16 33.09
N GLY A 564 -6.07 -84.31 32.57
CA GLY A 564 -6.96 -85.20 33.30
C GLY A 564 -6.32 -85.74 34.58
N ILE A 565 -5.00 -85.99 34.58
CA ILE A 565 -4.27 -86.42 35.79
C ILE A 565 -4.18 -85.27 36.80
N THR A 566 -3.87 -84.06 36.36
CA THR A 566 -3.74 -82.86 37.20
C THR A 566 -5.06 -82.54 37.86
N LEU A 567 -6.15 -82.59 37.10
CA LEU A 567 -7.51 -82.40 37.62
C LEU A 567 -7.90 -83.46 38.66
N LEU A 568 -7.68 -84.75 38.37
CA LEU A 568 -7.94 -85.82 39.35
C LEU A 568 -7.09 -85.66 40.62
N ASN A 569 -5.85 -85.19 40.48
CA ASN A 569 -4.97 -84.90 41.61
C ASN A 569 -5.51 -83.71 42.44
N ASN A 570 -6.02 -82.66 41.81
CA ASN A 570 -6.68 -81.53 42.48
C ASN A 570 -7.92 -81.99 43.25
N LEU A 571 -8.83 -82.74 42.61
CA LEU A 571 -10.11 -83.16 43.20
C LEU A 571 -9.96 -84.11 44.40
N PHE A 572 -8.98 -85.04 44.37
CA PHE A 572 -8.92 -86.12 45.37
C PHE A 572 -7.69 -86.10 46.27
N LEU A 573 -6.59 -85.46 45.83
CA LEU A 573 -5.30 -85.51 46.52
C LEU A 573 -4.83 -84.12 46.98
N GLY A 574 -5.58 -83.06 46.65
CA GLY A 574 -5.28 -81.68 47.04
C GLY A 574 -4.09 -81.09 46.29
N GLY A 575 -3.84 -81.52 45.06
CA GLY A 575 -2.95 -80.78 44.15
C GLY A 575 -3.55 -79.42 43.78
N ASP A 576 -2.73 -78.48 43.31
CA ASP A 576 -3.18 -77.16 42.89
C ASP A 576 -3.45 -77.13 41.38
N VAL A 577 -4.40 -76.31 40.95
CA VAL A 577 -4.64 -75.95 39.55
C VAL A 577 -4.64 -74.43 39.44
N PRO A 578 -4.09 -73.85 38.35
CA PRO A 578 -3.92 -72.40 38.22
C PRO A 578 -5.22 -71.68 37.82
N CYS A 579 -6.14 -72.39 37.19
CA CYS A 579 -7.38 -71.84 36.63
C CYS A 579 -8.48 -72.89 36.72
N ASP A 580 -9.56 -72.58 37.44
CA ASP A 580 -10.66 -73.53 37.64
C ASP A 580 -11.50 -73.69 36.38
N ASP A 581 -11.63 -72.62 35.56
CA ASP A 581 -12.37 -72.67 34.30
C ASP A 581 -11.66 -73.53 33.24
N ALA A 582 -10.31 -73.55 33.23
CA ALA A 582 -9.55 -74.46 32.37
C ALA A 582 -9.79 -75.94 32.72
N CYS A 583 -10.13 -76.22 33.97
CA CYS A 583 -10.39 -77.56 34.46
C CYS A 583 -11.85 -77.98 34.36
N ASP A 584 -12.78 -77.07 34.08
CA ASP A 584 -14.19 -77.37 33.80
C ASP A 584 -14.32 -77.85 32.35
N GLY A 585 -14.05 -79.14 32.13
CA GLY A 585 -13.91 -79.72 30.80
C GLY A 585 -15.23 -79.93 30.06
N ASN A 586 -16.36 -79.94 30.77
CA ASN A 586 -17.69 -80.10 30.16
C ASN A 586 -18.48 -78.77 30.06
N ASP A 587 -17.96 -77.69 30.65
CA ASP A 587 -18.54 -76.35 30.65
C ASP A 587 -19.94 -76.32 31.29
N ASP A 588 -20.07 -76.91 32.49
CA ASP A 588 -21.29 -76.90 33.30
C ASP A 588 -21.16 -76.08 34.61
N GLU A 589 -20.10 -75.28 34.68
CA GLU A 589 -19.72 -74.38 35.77
C GLU A 589 -19.51 -75.10 37.12
N LEU A 590 -19.24 -76.41 37.08
CA LEU A 590 -18.93 -77.25 38.24
C LEU A 590 -17.66 -78.07 38.02
N LYS A 591 -16.56 -77.68 38.66
CA LYS A 591 -15.33 -78.49 38.68
C LYS A 591 -15.50 -79.75 39.56
N ASP A 592 -15.84 -80.89 38.95
CA ASP A 592 -16.08 -82.17 39.61
C ASP A 592 -15.53 -83.39 38.85
N ILE A 593 -16.00 -84.61 39.18
CA ILE A 593 -15.50 -85.85 38.57
C ILE A 593 -15.93 -86.03 37.10
N ALA A 594 -16.94 -85.29 36.63
CA ALA A 594 -17.41 -85.33 35.26
C ALA A 594 -16.36 -84.76 34.28
N ASP A 595 -15.61 -83.75 34.70
CA ASP A 595 -14.61 -83.05 33.87
C ASP A 595 -13.43 -83.92 33.44
N PRO A 596 -12.70 -84.61 34.34
CA PRO A 596 -11.63 -85.50 33.89
C PRO A 596 -12.18 -86.70 33.11
N ILE A 597 -13.44 -87.10 33.33
CA ILE A 597 -14.09 -88.12 32.49
C ILE A 597 -14.31 -87.58 31.08
N TYR A 598 -14.75 -86.32 30.95
CA TYR A 598 -14.97 -85.65 29.67
C TYR A 598 -13.65 -85.47 28.90
N ILE A 599 -12.62 -84.92 29.54
CA ILE A 599 -11.27 -84.73 28.98
C ILE A 599 -10.67 -86.06 28.49
N LEU A 600 -10.68 -87.10 29.34
CA LEU A 600 -10.14 -88.41 28.96
C LEU A 600 -10.98 -89.11 27.87
N ALA A 601 -12.29 -88.88 27.82
CA ALA A 601 -13.14 -89.40 26.76
C ALA A 601 -12.84 -88.73 25.41
N ALA A 602 -12.56 -87.44 25.38
CA ALA A 602 -12.09 -86.71 24.20
C ALA A 602 -10.78 -87.32 23.68
N LEU A 603 -9.79 -87.52 24.57
CA LEU A 603 -8.47 -88.03 24.22
C LEU A 603 -8.44 -89.49 23.75
N PHE A 604 -9.23 -90.38 24.38
CA PHE A 604 -9.10 -91.83 24.17
C PHE A 604 -10.31 -92.53 23.56
N ASN A 605 -11.47 -91.89 23.50
CA ASN A 605 -12.72 -92.54 23.09
C ASN A 605 -13.49 -91.78 21.99
N ASN A 606 -12.83 -90.86 21.27
CA ASN A 606 -13.45 -89.98 20.29
C ASN A 606 -14.69 -89.24 20.84
N GLY A 607 -14.64 -88.85 22.13
CA GLY A 607 -15.60 -87.90 22.69
C GLY A 607 -15.46 -86.52 22.05
N PRO A 608 -16.44 -85.62 22.22
CA PRO A 608 -16.27 -84.22 21.83
C PRO A 608 -15.09 -83.60 22.59
N LEU A 609 -14.36 -82.68 21.96
CA LEU A 609 -13.40 -81.83 22.66
C LEU A 609 -14.12 -80.94 23.68
N PRO A 610 -13.46 -80.51 24.78
CA PRO A 610 -14.01 -79.48 25.65
C PRO A 610 -14.47 -78.26 24.84
N PRO A 611 -15.62 -77.65 25.18
CA PRO A 611 -16.08 -76.44 24.49
C PRO A 611 -14.98 -75.38 24.45
N ASP A 612 -14.78 -74.76 23.28
CA ASP A 612 -13.78 -73.72 23.05
C ASP A 612 -12.31 -74.07 23.39
N SER A 613 -11.99 -75.37 23.50
CA SER A 613 -10.61 -75.85 23.66
C SER A 613 -9.73 -75.57 22.44
N GLY A 614 -8.44 -75.32 22.67
CA GLY A 614 -7.42 -75.06 21.66
C GLY A 614 -7.27 -73.58 21.31
N SER A 615 -7.94 -72.69 22.03
CA SER A 615 -7.80 -71.24 21.89
C SER A 615 -7.99 -70.56 23.23
N CYS A 616 -7.02 -69.73 23.60
CA CYS A 616 -7.15 -68.82 24.74
C CYS A 616 -8.33 -67.86 24.56
N GLY A 617 -9.21 -67.80 25.54
CA GLY A 617 -10.35 -66.90 25.53
C GLY A 617 -11.02 -66.76 26.90
N PRO A 618 -11.97 -65.82 27.01
CA PRO A 618 -12.82 -65.72 28.20
C PRO A 618 -13.75 -66.94 28.30
N ASP A 619 -14.31 -67.18 29.49
CA ASP A 619 -15.39 -68.13 29.66
C ASP A 619 -16.66 -67.63 28.92
N PRO A 620 -17.14 -68.32 27.86
CA PRO A 620 -18.35 -67.91 27.14
C PRO A 620 -19.63 -68.06 27.96
N THR A 621 -19.59 -68.86 29.04
CA THR A 621 -20.69 -69.15 29.96
C THR A 621 -20.29 -68.80 31.39
N GLU A 622 -19.92 -67.53 31.57
CA GLU A 622 -19.39 -67.00 32.83
C GLU A 622 -20.19 -67.46 34.07
N GLY A 623 -19.48 -68.16 34.97
CA GLY A 623 -20.03 -68.82 36.14
C GLY A 623 -19.46 -68.33 37.49
N THR A 624 -19.40 -69.26 38.45
CA THR A 624 -18.77 -69.00 39.77
C THR A 624 -17.34 -69.53 39.87
N LEU A 625 -16.92 -70.33 38.90
CA LEU A 625 -15.52 -70.69 38.72
C LEU A 625 -14.78 -69.46 38.19
N GLY A 626 -13.47 -69.45 38.38
CA GLY A 626 -12.64 -68.34 37.97
C GLY A 626 -11.21 -68.78 37.73
N CYS A 627 -10.45 -67.91 37.10
CA CYS A 627 -9.04 -68.15 36.81
C CYS A 627 -8.18 -67.08 37.46
N ASP A 628 -7.45 -67.49 38.48
CA ASP A 628 -6.53 -66.62 39.21
C ASP A 628 -5.29 -66.29 38.36
N SER A 629 -4.83 -67.24 37.56
CA SER A 629 -3.73 -67.06 36.60
C SER A 629 -3.77 -68.15 35.52
N PHE A 630 -3.40 -67.82 34.29
CA PHE A 630 -3.21 -68.80 33.22
C PHE A 630 -2.10 -68.30 32.29
N ASP A 631 -0.86 -68.69 32.58
CA ASP A 631 0.35 -68.13 31.98
C ASP A 631 0.46 -68.47 30.49
N SER A 632 -0.13 -69.56 30.04
CA SER A 632 -0.08 -69.99 28.63
C SER A 632 -0.90 -69.10 27.69
N CYS A 633 -1.73 -68.20 28.23
CA CYS A 633 -2.61 -67.31 27.46
C CYS A 633 -2.22 -65.83 27.51
N VAL A 634 -1.10 -65.46 28.12
CA VAL A 634 -0.68 -64.06 28.37
C VAL A 634 0.55 -63.63 27.59
#